data_AF-A0A7J8TG45-F1
#
_entry.id   AF-A0A7J8TG45-F1
#
_cell.length_a   1.000
_cell.length_b   1.000
_cell.length_c   1.000
_cell.angle_alpha   90.00
_cell.angle_beta   90.00
_cell.angle_gamma   90.00
#
_symmetry.space_group_name_H-M   'P 1'
#
loop_
_entity.id
_entity.type
_entity.pdbx_description
1 polymer ?
#
loop_
_entity_poly.entity_id
_entity_poly.type
_entity_poly.pdbx_seq_one_letter_code
_entity_poly.pdbx_strand_id
1 'polypeptide(L)'
;MKILDKKAFEYFISTLWNIWNSRNNAICRGKEEDANVILEHAHKLNNNLRIHNVSPQPILPWVPRCCKWEKSLEGVIKLNADATVDSYGMSLGIIVRDSDGFFLSGKASFINKVLTLSWRSSMLSLMAFNLLPSQL
;
A
#
# COMPACT_ATOMS: atom_id res chain seq x y z
N MET A 1 -6.55 22.34 -13.61
CA MET A 1 -6.25 21.09 -12.86
C MET A 1 -7.48 20.20 -12.94
N LYS A 2 -7.45 19.08 -13.67
CA LYS A 2 -8.59 18.16 -13.73
C LYS A 2 -8.60 17.32 -12.45
N ILE A 3 -9.61 17.49 -11.62
CA ILE A 3 -9.81 16.70 -10.41
C ILE A 3 -10.42 15.37 -10.86
N LEU A 4 -9.77 14.24 -10.57
CA LEU A 4 -10.39 12.93 -10.76
C LEU A 4 -11.61 12.83 -9.85
N ASP A 5 -12.72 12.32 -10.37
CA ASP A 5 -13.83 11.95 -9.50
C ASP A 5 -13.41 10.80 -8.58
N LYS A 6 -14.11 10.65 -7.46
CA LYS A 6 -13.78 9.71 -6.40
C LYS A 6 -13.61 8.27 -6.93
N LYS A 7 -14.46 7.81 -7.84
CA LYS A 7 -14.39 6.43 -8.36
C LYS A 7 -13.18 6.23 -9.24
N ALA A 8 -12.89 7.21 -10.10
CA ALA A 8 -11.70 7.16 -10.95
C ALA A 8 -10.42 7.17 -10.11
N PHE A 9 -10.40 7.93 -9.01
CA PHE A 9 -9.26 7.94 -8.09
C PHE A 9 -9.09 6.61 -7.32
N GLU A 10 -10.18 6.02 -6.81
CA GLU A 10 -10.15 4.71 -6.15
C GLU A 10 -9.64 3.60 -7.10
N TYR A 11 -10.09 3.63 -8.36
CA TYR A 11 -9.58 2.74 -9.41
C TYR A 11 -8.09 2.94 -9.66
N PHE A 12 -7.68 4.20 -9.83
CA PHE A 12 -6.28 4.55 -10.09
C PHE A 12 -5.35 4.02 -8.99
N ILE A 13 -5.73 4.18 -7.73
CA ILE A 13 -4.95 3.69 -6.58
C ILE A 13 -4.92 2.16 -6.54
N SER A 14 -6.06 1.51 -6.78
CA SER A 14 -6.14 0.05 -6.80
C SER A 14 -5.26 -0.53 -7.91
N THR A 15 -5.19 0.12 -9.07
CA THR A 15 -4.30 -0.28 -10.18
C THR A 15 -2.84 -0.13 -9.81
N LEU A 16 -2.42 1.03 -9.25
CA LEU A 16 -1.04 1.23 -8.82
C LEU A 16 -0.58 0.22 -7.76
N TRP A 17 -1.46 -0.09 -6.80
CA TRP A 17 -1.18 -1.12 -5.81
C TRP A 17 -0.95 -2.51 -6.43
N ASN A 18 -1.77 -2.89 -7.40
CA ASN A 18 -1.62 -4.20 -8.06
C ASN A 18 -0.39 -4.26 -8.97
N ILE A 19 -0.03 -3.17 -9.65
CA ILE A 19 1.24 -3.07 -10.38
C ILE A 19 2.43 -3.26 -9.43
N TRP A 20 2.39 -2.61 -8.26
CA TRP A 20 3.43 -2.77 -7.25
C TRP A 20 3.54 -4.21 -6.74
N ASN A 21 2.39 -4.82 -6.41
CA ASN A 21 2.34 -6.20 -5.95
C ASN A 21 2.87 -7.17 -7.01
N SER A 22 2.49 -6.96 -8.28
CA SER A 22 2.97 -7.77 -9.39
C SER A 22 4.48 -7.66 -9.57
N ARG A 23 5.03 -6.43 -9.52
CA ARG A 23 6.49 -6.21 -9.55
C ARG A 23 7.19 -6.93 -8.40
N ASN A 24 6.64 -6.89 -7.19
CA ASN A 24 7.22 -7.58 -6.04
C ASN A 24 7.09 -9.11 -6.15
N ASN A 25 6.02 -9.63 -6.76
CA ASN A 25 5.90 -11.05 -7.06
C ASN A 25 6.96 -11.49 -8.08
N ALA A 26 7.22 -10.69 -9.11
CA ALA A 26 8.28 -10.97 -10.08
C ALA A 26 9.66 -10.98 -9.41
N ILE A 27 10.02 -9.93 -8.66
CA ILE A 27 11.34 -9.80 -8.02
C ILE A 27 11.55 -10.83 -6.91
N CYS A 28 10.60 -10.97 -5.99
CA CYS A 28 10.79 -11.76 -4.77
C CYS A 28 10.38 -13.23 -4.93
N ARG A 29 9.52 -13.56 -5.90
CA ARG A 29 8.98 -14.92 -6.08
C ARG A 29 9.22 -15.49 -7.47
N GLY A 30 9.82 -14.72 -8.39
CA GLY A 30 10.00 -15.13 -9.79
C GLY A 30 8.69 -15.34 -10.54
N LYS A 31 7.59 -14.72 -10.08
CA LYS A 31 6.26 -14.88 -10.67
C LYS A 31 5.86 -13.62 -11.41
N GLU A 32 5.97 -13.67 -12.74
CA GLU A 32 5.44 -12.64 -13.61
C GLU A 32 3.94 -12.87 -13.83
N GLU A 33 3.18 -11.78 -13.87
CA GLU A 33 1.74 -11.79 -14.09
C GLU A 33 1.42 -10.97 -15.34
N ASP A 34 0.46 -11.44 -16.14
CA ASP A 34 0.00 -10.72 -17.32
C ASP A 34 -0.73 -9.42 -16.92
N ALA A 35 -0.61 -8.39 -17.77
CA ALA A 35 -1.22 -7.08 -17.53
C ALA A 35 -2.73 -7.16 -17.31
N ASN A 36 -3.44 -8.06 -18.00
CA ASN A 36 -4.87 -8.24 -17.81
C ASN A 36 -5.18 -8.81 -16.43
N VAL A 37 -4.35 -9.74 -15.93
CA VAL A 37 -4.49 -10.30 -14.58
C VAL A 37 -4.30 -9.22 -13.52
N ILE A 38 -3.33 -8.32 -13.70
CA ILE A 38 -3.10 -7.17 -12.80
C ILE A 38 -4.32 -6.24 -12.77
N LEU A 39 -4.92 -5.96 -13.94
CA LEU A 39 -6.13 -5.13 -14.05
C LEU A 39 -7.36 -5.80 -13.42
N GLU A 40 -7.54 -7.10 -13.62
CA GLU A 40 -8.60 -7.89 -12.98
C GLU A 40 -8.46 -7.88 -11.45
N HIS A 41 -7.23 -8.01 -10.93
CA HIS A 41 -6.96 -7.89 -9.50
C HIS A 41 -7.29 -6.49 -8.97
N ALA A 42 -6.98 -5.43 -9.73
CA ALA A 42 -7.34 -4.06 -9.38
C ALA A 42 -8.86 -3.84 -9.35
N HIS A 43 -9.58 -4.35 -10.35
CA HIS A 43 -11.05 -4.34 -10.39
C HIS A 43 -11.66 -5.03 -9.18
N LYS A 44 -11.19 -6.25 -8.88
CA LYS A 44 -11.66 -7.06 -7.76
C LYS A 44 -11.38 -6.40 -6.41
N LEU A 45 -10.18 -5.84 -6.24
CA LEU A 45 -9.80 -5.11 -5.02
C LEU A 45 -10.69 -3.89 -4.81
N ASN A 46 -10.90 -3.09 -5.85
CA ASN A 46 -11.73 -1.89 -5.74
C ASN A 46 -13.18 -2.22 -5.37
N ASN A 47 -13.76 -3.24 -6.00
CA ASN A 47 -15.10 -3.73 -5.66
C ASN A 47 -15.18 -4.20 -4.20
N ASN A 48 -14.19 -4.95 -3.72
CA ASN A 48 -14.16 -5.44 -2.35
C ASN A 48 -14.04 -4.31 -1.32
N LEU A 49 -13.22 -3.29 -1.59
CA LEU A 49 -13.09 -2.11 -0.73
C LEU A 49 -14.41 -1.35 -0.65
N ARG A 50 -15.11 -1.20 -1.78
CA ARG A 50 -16.42 -0.54 -1.82
C ARG A 50 -17.48 -1.30 -1.04
N ILE A 51 -17.49 -2.63 -1.11
CA ILE A 51 -18.41 -3.48 -0.32
C ILE A 51 -18.12 -3.34 1.17
N HIS A 52 -16.84 -3.40 1.58
CA HIS A 52 -16.46 -3.27 2.99
C HIS A 52 -16.77 -1.89 3.58
N ASN A 53 -16.64 -0.81 2.80
CA ASN A 53 -16.95 0.53 3.26
C ASN A 53 -18.46 0.84 3.35
N VAL A 54 -19.31 0.03 2.71
CA VAL A 54 -20.78 0.21 2.68
C VAL A 54 -21.49 -0.81 3.57
N SER A 55 -20.91 -1.99 3.81
CA SER A 55 -21.50 -3.02 4.66
C SER A 55 -21.22 -2.72 6.14
N PRO A 56 -22.26 -2.53 6.98
CA PRO A 56 -22.07 -2.19 8.39
C PRO A 56 -21.53 -3.36 9.23
N GLN A 57 -21.56 -4.61 8.72
CA GLN A 57 -21.01 -5.77 9.43
C GLN A 57 -20.42 -6.82 8.46
N PRO A 58 -19.28 -7.45 8.80
CA PRO A 58 -18.80 -8.62 8.08
C PRO A 58 -19.76 -9.81 8.34
N ILE A 59 -20.29 -10.40 7.27
CA ILE A 59 -21.22 -11.56 7.32
C ILE A 59 -20.53 -12.81 7.88
N LEU A 60 -19.19 -12.85 7.80
CA LEU A 60 -18.37 -13.93 8.33
C LEU A 60 -17.59 -13.46 9.56
N PRO A 61 -17.45 -14.29 10.61
CA PRO A 61 -16.53 -14.00 11.70
C PRO A 61 -15.14 -13.85 11.11
N TRP A 62 -14.57 -12.65 11.25
CA TRP A 62 -13.19 -12.39 10.87
C TRP A 62 -12.30 -13.27 11.74
N VAL A 63 -11.73 -14.32 11.16
CA VAL A 63 -10.64 -15.06 11.79
C VAL A 63 -9.40 -14.20 11.63
N PRO A 64 -8.82 -13.66 12.72
CA PRO A 64 -7.58 -12.92 12.62
C PRO A 64 -6.53 -13.88 12.07
N ARG A 65 -6.06 -13.63 10.84
CA ARG A 65 -4.84 -14.29 10.38
C ARG A 65 -3.73 -13.75 11.26
N CYS A 66 -3.28 -14.55 12.22
CA CYS A 66 -2.07 -14.29 12.97
C CYS A 66 -0.89 -14.46 12.00
N CYS A 67 -0.66 -13.45 11.16
CA CYS A 67 0.56 -13.31 10.40
C CYS A 67 1.66 -12.99 11.41
N LYS A 68 2.24 -14.04 12.00
CA LYS A 68 3.46 -13.87 12.80
C LYS A 68 4.53 -13.32 11.86
N TRP A 69 5.33 -12.39 12.36
CA TRP A 69 6.46 -11.88 11.61
C TRP A 69 7.38 -13.05 11.26
N GLU A 70 7.68 -13.21 9.98
CA GLU A 70 8.69 -14.16 9.50
C GLU A 70 9.90 -13.37 9.01
N LYS A 71 11.08 -13.93 9.30
CA LYS A 71 12.35 -13.41 8.82
C LYS A 71 12.36 -13.43 7.30
N SER A 72 12.79 -12.33 6.67
CA SER A 72 12.90 -12.27 5.21
C SER A 72 14.13 -13.05 4.75
N LEU A 73 14.16 -13.44 3.47
CA LEU A 73 15.33 -14.08 2.86
C LEU A 73 16.57 -13.20 3.03
N GLU A 74 17.73 -13.83 3.18
CA GLU A 74 19.01 -13.14 3.32
C GLU A 74 19.27 -12.23 2.11
N GLY A 75 19.72 -11.00 2.37
CA GLY A 75 19.91 -9.97 1.35
C GLY A 75 18.64 -9.19 0.97
N VAL A 76 17.48 -9.51 1.54
CA VAL A 76 16.24 -8.72 1.34
C VAL A 76 16.14 -7.59 2.35
N ILE A 77 15.94 -6.37 1.84
CA ILE A 77 15.65 -5.19 2.64
C ILE A 77 14.14 -5.03 2.78
N LYS A 78 13.68 -4.84 4.03
CA LYS A 78 12.28 -4.63 4.37
C LYS A 78 11.99 -3.15 4.61
N LEU A 79 10.97 -2.63 3.93
CA LEU A 79 10.47 -1.27 4.11
C LEU A 79 9.11 -1.30 4.79
N ASN A 80 9.03 -0.75 6.00
CA ASN A 80 7.78 -0.54 6.73
C ASN A 80 7.41 0.94 6.63
N ALA A 81 6.20 1.24 6.16
CA ALA A 81 5.66 2.59 6.15
C ALA A 81 4.38 2.64 6.99
N ASP A 82 4.24 3.70 7.78
CA ASP A 82 3.03 3.98 8.56
C ASP A 82 2.69 5.47 8.46
N ALA A 83 1.42 5.82 8.58
CA ALA A 83 0.98 7.21 8.49
C ALA A 83 -0.18 7.48 9.43
N THR A 84 -0.12 8.65 10.05
CA THR A 84 -1.20 9.21 10.86
C THR A 84 -1.73 10.46 10.18
N VAL A 85 -3.05 10.61 10.11
CA VAL A 85 -3.68 11.82 9.59
C VAL A 85 -4.58 12.39 10.67
N ASP A 86 -4.49 13.69 10.92
CA ASP A 86 -5.36 14.42 11.84
C ASP A 86 -5.93 15.67 11.16
N SER A 87 -6.47 16.60 11.96
CA SER A 87 -7.01 17.86 11.45
C SER A 87 -5.94 18.85 10.97
N TYR A 88 -4.68 18.65 11.37
CA TYR A 88 -3.56 19.52 11.06
C TYR A 88 -2.73 19.03 9.88
N GLY A 89 -2.82 17.76 9.52
CA GLY A 89 -2.18 17.22 8.33
C GLY A 89 -1.95 15.72 8.38
N MET A 90 -0.92 15.28 7.66
CA MET A 90 -0.50 13.88 7.62
C MET A 90 0.96 13.74 8.01
N SER A 91 1.22 12.85 8.96
CA SER A 91 2.55 12.36 9.30
C SER A 91 2.78 11.02 8.64
N LEU A 92 3.93 10.83 8.01
CA LEU A 92 4.39 9.57 7.41
C LEU A 92 5.71 9.18 8.07
N GLY A 93 5.82 7.92 8.52
CA GLY A 93 7.06 7.32 9.01
C GLY A 93 7.42 6.11 8.16
N ILE A 94 8.67 6.05 7.69
CA ILE A 94 9.22 4.91 6.96
C ILE A 94 10.44 4.40 7.70
N ILE A 95 10.56 3.08 7.80
CA ILE A 95 11.71 2.39 8.38
C ILE A 95 12.17 1.32 7.39
N VAL A 96 13.48 1.29 7.16
CA VAL A 96 14.18 0.31 6.33
C VAL A 96 14.99 -0.60 7.25
N ARG A 97 14.84 -1.92 7.08
CA ARG A 97 15.54 -2.95 7.87
C ARG A 97 16.15 -4.01 6.97
N ASP A 98 17.21 -4.67 7.43
CA ASP A 98 17.74 -5.85 6.74
C ASP A 98 16.94 -7.13 7.06
N SER A 99 17.40 -8.25 6.54
CA SER A 99 16.81 -9.57 6.74
C SER A 99 16.89 -10.06 8.18
N ASP A 100 17.86 -9.58 8.98
CA ASP A 100 18.01 -9.87 10.40
C ASP A 100 17.14 -8.95 11.29
N GLY A 101 16.51 -7.96 10.67
CA GLY A 101 15.67 -6.98 11.36
C GLY A 101 16.45 -5.81 11.94
N PHE A 102 17.75 -5.67 11.64
CA PHE A 102 18.52 -4.49 12.01
C PHE A 102 18.02 -3.27 11.25
N PHE A 103 17.96 -2.15 11.96
CA PHE A 103 17.62 -0.87 11.39
C PHE A 103 18.75 -0.38 10.48
N LEU A 104 18.41 -0.07 9.22
CA LEU A 104 19.36 0.49 8.26
C LEU A 104 19.16 2.00 8.10
N SER A 105 17.91 2.43 7.93
CA SER A 105 17.57 3.84 7.70
C SER A 105 16.09 4.11 7.97
N GLY A 106 15.72 5.38 8.12
CA GLY A 106 14.34 5.78 8.32
C GLY A 106 14.11 7.23 7.91
N LYS A 107 12.85 7.55 7.61
CA LYS A 107 12.42 8.91 7.27
C LYS A 107 11.07 9.19 7.89
N ALA A 108 10.96 10.33 8.56
CA ALA A 108 9.69 10.90 8.97
C ALA A 108 9.39 12.14 8.11
N SER A 109 8.14 12.36 7.75
CA SER A 109 7.72 13.53 6.98
C SER A 109 6.33 13.98 7.42
N PHE A 110 6.15 15.30 7.54
CA PHE A 110 4.86 15.91 7.80
C PHE A 110 4.39 16.69 6.58
N ILE A 111 3.15 16.45 6.18
CA ILE A 111 2.50 17.15 5.07
C ILE A 111 1.37 17.97 5.67
N ASN A 112 1.61 19.29 5.75
CA ASN A 112 0.64 20.28 6.21
C ASN A 112 -0.36 20.60 5.09
N LYS A 113 -1.20 19.63 4.74
CA LYS A 113 -2.36 19.81 3.87
C LYS A 113 -3.53 19.07 4.47
N VAL A 114 -4.69 19.73 4.55
CA VAL A 114 -5.96 19.11 4.97
C VAL A 114 -6.33 18.05 3.94
N LEU A 115 -5.90 16.82 4.19
CA LEU A 115 -6.29 15.66 3.41
C LEU A 115 -7.63 15.19 3.94
N THR A 116 -8.65 15.23 3.08
CA THR A 116 -9.97 14.68 3.41
C THR A 116 -9.82 13.21 3.80
N LEU A 117 -10.60 12.75 4.80
CA LEU A 117 -10.53 11.38 5.36
C LEU A 117 -10.53 10.25 4.30
N SER A 118 -11.08 10.50 3.10
CA SER A 118 -11.10 9.55 1.99
C SER A 118 -9.74 9.19 1.40
N TRP A 119 -8.66 9.93 1.72
CA TRP A 119 -7.34 9.74 1.11
C TRP A 119 -6.36 8.91 1.96
N ARG A 120 -6.73 8.58 3.21
CA ARG A 120 -5.85 7.91 4.21
C ARG A 120 -5.24 6.61 3.70
N SER A 121 -6.06 5.65 3.29
CA SER A 121 -5.59 4.33 2.84
C SER A 121 -4.87 4.40 1.49
N SER A 122 -5.29 5.32 0.64
CA SER A 122 -4.76 5.46 -0.72
C SER A 122 -3.38 6.12 -0.80
N MET A 123 -3.10 7.09 0.08
CA MET A 123 -1.81 7.77 0.11
C MET A 123 -0.67 6.91 0.67
N LEU A 124 -0.96 6.05 1.66
CA LEU A 124 0.01 5.10 2.19
C LEU A 124 0.56 4.17 1.09
N SER A 125 -0.34 3.62 0.26
CA SER A 125 0.03 2.80 -0.89
C SER A 125 0.82 3.57 -1.95
N LEU A 126 0.45 4.82 -2.24
CA LEU A 126 1.15 5.67 -3.22
C LEU A 126 2.54 6.13 -2.72
N MET A 127 2.69 6.33 -1.42
CA MET A 127 3.95 6.76 -0.80
C MET A 127 4.95 5.61 -0.71
N ALA A 128 4.49 4.39 -0.38
CA ALA A 128 5.31 3.19 -0.49
C ALA A 128 5.84 2.96 -1.92
N PHE A 129 5.08 3.38 -2.95
CA PHE A 129 5.47 3.28 -4.35
C PHE A 129 6.60 4.26 -4.75
N ASN A 130 6.57 5.50 -4.24
CA ASN A 130 7.48 6.59 -4.65
C ASN A 130 8.81 6.65 -3.88
N LEU A 131 9.03 5.76 -2.90
CA LEU A 131 10.22 5.79 -2.03
C LEU A 131 11.35 4.84 -2.45
N LEU A 132 11.21 4.16 -3.59
CA LEU A 132 12.33 3.46 -4.21
C LEU A 132 12.99 4.41 -5.22
N PRO A 133 14.28 4.76 -5.04
CA PRO A 133 15.02 5.48 -6.05
C PRO A 133 14.99 4.69 -7.36
N SER A 134 14.86 5.41 -8.46
CA SER A 134 15.03 4.96 -9.85
C SER A 134 16.49 4.60 -10.17
N GLN A 135 17.12 3.78 -9.34
CA GLN A 135 18.51 3.35 -9.47
C GLN A 135 18.62 1.87 -9.07
N LEU A 136 18.10 1.00 -9.93
CA LEU A 136 18.64 -0.33 -10.24
C LEU A 136 18.46 -0.53 -11.74
#